data_AF-A0AAW1WF52-F1
#
_entry.id   AF-A0AAW1WF52-F1
#
_cell.length_a   1.000
_cell.length_b   1.000
_cell.length_c   1.000
_cell.angle_alpha   90.00
_cell.angle_beta   90.00
_cell.angle_gamma   90.00
#
_symmetry.space_group_name_H-M   'P 1'
#
loop_
_entity.id
_entity.type
_entity.pdbx_description
1 polymer ?
#
loop_
_entity_poly.entity_id
_entity_poly.type
_entity_poly.pdbx_seq_one_letter_code
_entity_poly.pdbx_strand_id
1 'polypeptide(L)'
;MENECAHTNEGTSMTLEPLTLQEALPAPRCMQDESTAIAEEMETVNLSDDPVIQKHVLISKHLTPEERNHLISLLKEFKDVFA
;
A
#
# COMPACT_ATOMS: atom_id res chain seq x y z
N MET A 1 -27.13 -17.18 -18.60
CA MET A 1 -27.93 -16.41 -19.57
C MET A 1 -27.22 -15.10 -19.85
N GLU A 2 -26.42 -15.17 -20.91
CA GLU A 2 -26.38 -14.21 -22.00
C GLU A 2 -27.71 -13.49 -22.33
N ASN A 3 -27.59 -12.52 -23.25
CA ASN A 3 -28.64 -11.81 -24.01
C ASN A 3 -29.08 -10.48 -23.39
N GLU A 4 -29.40 -9.42 -24.12
CA GLU A 4 -29.25 -9.06 -25.53
C GLU A 4 -29.87 -7.65 -25.62
N CYS A 5 -29.03 -6.69 -26.01
CA CYS A 5 -29.28 -5.68 -27.02
C CYS A 5 -30.73 -5.20 -27.31
N ALA A 6 -30.97 -3.89 -27.18
CA ALA A 6 -31.92 -3.17 -28.02
C ALA A 6 -31.40 -1.76 -28.34
N HIS A 7 -30.97 -1.56 -29.59
CA HIS A 7 -30.64 -0.24 -30.15
C HIS A 7 -31.92 0.56 -30.44
N THR A 8 -31.88 1.89 -30.31
CA THR A 8 -32.63 2.95 -31.03
C THR A 8 -32.53 4.27 -30.22
N ASN A 9 -32.73 5.49 -30.71
CA ASN A 9 -32.60 6.16 -32.03
C ASN A 9 -32.77 7.70 -31.75
N GLU A 10 -32.46 8.69 -32.61
CA GLU A 10 -31.88 8.77 -33.97
C GLU A 10 -30.62 9.66 -33.96
N GLY A 11 -29.92 9.80 -35.09
CA GLY A 11 -29.05 10.97 -35.32
C GLY A 11 -29.84 12.18 -35.83
N THR A 12 -29.46 13.41 -35.46
CA THR A 12 -29.57 14.63 -36.31
C THR A 12 -29.03 15.89 -35.61
N SER A 13 -27.98 16.47 -36.22
CA SER A 13 -27.67 17.92 -36.28
C SER A 13 -27.11 18.70 -35.07
N MET A 14 -26.24 19.66 -35.41
CA MET A 14 -25.69 20.78 -34.65
C MET A 14 -25.34 20.59 -33.16
N THR A 15 -24.03 20.57 -32.85
CA THR A 15 -23.27 21.74 -32.32
C THR A 15 -21.84 21.26 -32.02
N LEU A 16 -20.83 22.09 -32.26
CA LEU A 16 -19.46 21.81 -31.80
C LEU A 16 -19.35 22.18 -30.32
N GLU A 17 -19.89 21.32 -29.47
CA GLU A 17 -19.66 21.37 -28.03
C GLU A 17 -18.15 21.34 -27.75
N PRO A 18 -17.60 22.22 -26.89
CA PRO A 18 -16.23 22.07 -26.44
C PRO A 18 -16.11 20.71 -25.75
N LEU A 19 -15.21 19.86 -26.24
CA LEU A 19 -15.03 18.49 -25.76
C LEU A 19 -14.88 18.49 -24.23
N THR A 20 -15.95 18.08 -23.54
CA THR A 20 -15.87 17.78 -22.12
C THR A 20 -14.92 16.59 -22.00
N LEU A 21 -13.74 16.83 -21.41
CA LEU A 21 -12.91 15.73 -20.95
C LEU A 21 -13.75 14.96 -19.95
N GLN A 22 -14.27 13.80 -20.37
CA GLN A 22 -14.98 12.91 -19.49
C GLN A 22 -14.00 12.53 -18.39
N GLU A 23 -14.28 13.03 -17.18
CA GLU A 23 -13.41 12.86 -16.03
C GLU A 23 -13.30 11.37 -15.76
N ALA A 24 -12.10 10.81 -15.99
CA ALA A 24 -11.87 9.39 -15.83
C ALA A 24 -12.15 9.03 -14.37
N LEU A 25 -12.92 7.96 -14.15
CA LEU A 25 -13.15 7.45 -12.80
C LEU A 25 -11.79 7.25 -12.13
N PRO A 26 -11.60 7.72 -10.88
CA PRO A 26 -10.34 7.59 -10.19
C PRO A 26 -9.95 6.11 -10.09
N ALA A 27 -8.65 5.83 -10.20
CA ALA A 27 -8.14 4.48 -10.06
C ALA A 27 -8.61 3.86 -8.74
N PRO A 28 -8.83 2.54 -8.66
CA PRO A 28 -9.23 1.88 -7.42
C PRO A 28 -8.29 2.26 -6.27
N ARG A 29 -8.80 2.51 -5.06
CA ARG A 29 -7.97 3.03 -3.94
C ARG A 29 -6.72 2.21 -3.63
N CYS A 30 -6.74 0.91 -3.88
CA CYS A 30 -5.58 0.01 -3.75
C CYS A 30 -4.47 0.23 -4.80
N MET A 31 -4.72 1.05 -5.81
CA MET A 31 -3.79 1.45 -6.88
C MET A 31 -3.52 2.96 -6.90
N GLN A 32 -4.09 3.72 -5.96
CA GLN A 32 -3.77 5.13 -5.81
C GLN A 32 -2.54 5.27 -4.90
N ASP A 33 -1.66 6.22 -5.21
CA ASP A 33 -0.40 6.46 -4.47
C ASP A 33 -0.62 7.19 -3.11
N GLU A 34 -1.89 7.40 -2.74
CA GLU A 34 -2.29 7.77 -1.38
C GLU A 34 -2.04 6.59 -0.45
N SER A 35 -0.80 6.53 0.03
CA SER A 35 -0.31 5.52 0.97
C SER A 35 -1.27 5.39 2.15
N THR A 36 -2.08 4.33 2.14
CA THR A 36 -2.78 3.83 3.32
C THR A 36 -1.78 3.09 4.22
N ALA A 37 -0.60 3.71 4.44
CA ALA A 37 0.31 3.32 5.49
C ALA A 37 -0.53 3.29 6.77
N ILE A 38 -0.72 2.09 7.30
CA ILE A 38 -1.30 1.90 8.62
C ILE A 38 -0.42 2.74 9.54
N ALA A 39 -1.00 3.77 10.14
CA ALA A 39 -0.34 4.66 11.10
C ALA A 39 -0.18 3.94 12.45
N GLU A 40 0.32 2.71 12.39
CA GLU A 40 0.66 1.90 13.55
C GLU A 40 1.86 2.54 14.25
N GLU A 41 1.78 2.58 15.58
CA GLU A 41 2.88 3.03 16.40
C GLU A 41 4.01 1.98 16.35
N MET A 42 5.07 2.27 15.61
CA MET A 42 6.25 1.42 15.51
C MET A 42 7.40 1.95 16.38
N GLU A 43 8.29 1.04 16.79
CA GLU A 43 9.54 1.31 17.49
C GLU A 43 10.72 0.91 16.60
N THR A 44 11.77 1.73 16.59
CA THR A 44 13.03 1.42 15.89
C THR A 44 13.94 0.59 16.79
N VAL A 45 14.36 -0.57 16.30
CA VAL A 45 15.32 -1.46 17.00
C VAL A 45 16.57 -1.65 16.14
N ASN A 46 17.75 -1.54 16.73
CA ASN A 46 19.01 -1.89 16.07
C ASN A 46 19.31 -3.38 16.26
N LEU A 47 19.41 -4.12 15.15
CA LEU A 47 19.78 -5.53 15.14
C LEU A 47 21.30 -5.76 15.13
N SER A 48 22.09 -4.72 14.83
CA SER A 48 23.55 -4.84 14.78
C SER A 48 24.16 -5.07 16.16
N ASP A 49 25.21 -5.89 16.18
CA ASP A 49 26.09 -6.09 17.34
C ASP A 49 27.36 -5.20 17.23
N ASP A 50 27.59 -4.57 16.08
CA ASP A 50 28.66 -3.59 15.83
C ASP A 50 28.12 -2.16 16.02
N PRO A 51 28.70 -1.33 16.91
CA PRO A 51 28.25 0.05 17.13
C PRO A 51 28.50 1.00 15.94
N VAL A 52 29.35 0.63 14.98
CA VAL A 52 29.64 1.40 13.76
C VAL A 52 28.60 1.14 12.67
N ILE A 53 28.04 -0.08 12.62
CA ILE A 53 27.04 -0.48 11.62
C ILE A 53 25.65 -0.38 12.23
N GLN A 54 24.79 0.50 11.70
CA GLN A 54 23.40 0.59 12.14
C GLN A 54 22.50 -0.23 11.22
N LYS A 55 21.83 -1.25 11.77
CA LYS A 55 20.84 -2.09 11.08
C LYS A 55 19.50 -1.95 11.77
N HIS A 56 18.76 -0.90 11.39
CA HIS A 56 17.51 -0.51 12.03
C HIS A 56 16.31 -1.20 11.37
N VAL A 57 15.46 -1.80 12.19
CA VAL A 57 14.14 -2.33 11.80
C VAL A 57 13.04 -1.63 12.58
N LEU A 58 11.83 -1.59 12.00
CA LEU A 58 10.64 -1.09 12.67
C LEU A 58 9.81 -2.28 13.16
N ILE A 59 9.45 -2.27 14.44
CA ILE A 59 8.64 -3.31 15.10
C ILE A 59 7.40 -2.65 15.71
N SER A 60 6.24 -3.30 15.62
CA SER A 60 5.00 -2.82 16.24
C SER A 60 5.14 -2.66 17.77
N LYS A 61 4.66 -1.54 18.33
CA LYS A 61 4.55 -1.34 19.78
C LYS A 61 3.40 -2.11 20.43
N HIS A 62 2.53 -2.74 19.64
CA HIS A 62 1.41 -3.53 20.14
C HIS A 62 1.82 -4.95 20.60
N LEU A 63 3.07 -5.36 20.34
CA LEU A 63 3.62 -6.61 20.85
C LEU A 63 3.82 -6.55 22.37
N THR A 64 3.54 -7.65 23.07
CA THR A 64 3.95 -7.79 24.46
C THR A 64 5.48 -7.83 24.59
N PRO A 65 6.05 -7.53 25.78
CA PRO A 65 7.50 -7.59 25.98
C PRO A 65 8.12 -8.96 25.65
N GLU A 66 7.38 -10.05 25.87
CA GLU A 66 7.82 -11.40 25.55
C GLU A 66 7.89 -11.64 24.03
N GLU A 67 6.81 -11.36 23.30
CA GLU A 67 6.74 -11.47 21.84
C GLU A 67 7.79 -10.59 21.16
N ARG A 68 7.95 -9.34 21.63
CA ARG A 68 8.95 -8.40 21.13
C ARG A 68 10.37 -8.94 21.31
N ASN A 69 10.70 -9.48 22.48
CA ASN A 69 12.02 -10.04 22.76
C ASN A 69 12.28 -11.33 21.94
N HIS A 70 11.26 -12.17 21.75
CA HIS A 70 11.34 -13.35 20.91
C HIS A 70 11.59 -12.98 19.44
N LEU A 71 10.82 -12.02 18.90
CA LEU A 71 10.99 -11.50 17.54
C LEU A 71 12.38 -10.89 17.32
N ILE A 72 12.88 -10.07 18.25
CA ILE A 72 14.24 -9.49 18.15
C ILE A 72 15.31 -10.59 18.16
N SER A 73 15.12 -11.65 18.93
CA SER A 73 16.05 -12.79 18.97
C SER A 73 16.11 -13.50 17.61
N LEU A 74 14.95 -13.79 17.01
CA LEU A 74 14.86 -14.39 15.66
C LEU A 74 15.47 -13.49 14.58
N LEU A 75 15.18 -12.18 14.61
CA LEU A 75 15.73 -11.22 13.65
C LEU A 75 17.26 -11.09 13.75
N LYS A 76 17.85 -11.33 14.94
CA LYS A 76 19.31 -11.39 15.13
C LYS A 76 19.91 -12.72 14.69
N GLU A 77 19.18 -13.83 14.81
CA GLU A 77 19.60 -15.15 14.34
C GLU A 77 19.69 -15.18 12.81
N PHE A 78 18.68 -14.65 12.11
CA PHE A 78 18.58 -14.60 10.64
C PHE A 78 19.02 -13.25 10.04
N LYS A 79 19.98 -12.57 10.67
CA LYS A 79 20.44 -11.22 10.26
C LYS A 79 21.16 -11.15 8.91
N ASP A 80 21.50 -12.29 8.34
CA ASP A 80 22.04 -12.47 6.98
C ASP A 80 20.95 -12.56 5.90
N VAL A 81 19.72 -12.91 6.29
CA VAL A 81 18.55 -12.96 5.39
C VAL A 81 17.86 -11.60 5.28
N PHE A 82 17.83 -10.84 6.37
CA PHE A 82 16.97 -9.65 6.50
C PHE A 82 17.70 -8.29 6.49
N ALA A 83 19.04 -8.22 6.46
CA ALA A 83 19.75 -6.96 6.73
C ALA A 83 21.11 -6.78 6.03
#